data_AF-A0A7Y9JQB6-F1
#
_entry.id   AF-A0A7Y9JQB6-F1
#
_cell.length_a   1.000
_cell.length_b   1.000
_cell.length_c   1.000
_cell.angle_alpha   90.00
_cell.angle_beta   90.00
_cell.angle_gamma   90.00
#
_symmetry.space_group_name_H-M   'P 1'
#
loop_
_entity.id
_entity.type
_entity.pdbx_description
1 polymer ?
#
loop_
_entity_poly.entity_id
_entity_poly.type
_entity_poly.pdbx_seq_one_letter_code
_entity_poly.pdbx_strand_id
1 'polypeptide(L)'
;MSEHNAAAAVEATPLRTPEEPMAFTRHELWRGGRRTWFVFLIELTLLLSVPSIVSAVLLPADQYQSRGSSVGMIPVFLMYGLFIGAPVSLLAMFAGTPLAGAVGRAMRRIRSLLPHALAQAAVGAFMGALVGLIFAAVINGNAMPEQFWSSASWLMLWGAGLTIVAAVIGWWWTVHLALRDDSRGR
;
A
#
# COMPACT_ATOMS: atom_id res chain seq x y z
N MET A 1 16.57 -25.50 37.67
CA MET A 1 16.77 -24.37 36.75
C MET A 1 16.40 -24.86 35.37
N SER A 2 15.27 -24.40 34.86
CA SER A 2 14.42 -25.11 33.90
C SER A 2 14.82 -24.87 32.45
N GLU A 3 14.59 -25.89 31.61
CA GLU A 3 14.67 -25.85 30.14
C GLU A 3 13.81 -24.73 29.51
N HIS A 4 12.81 -24.21 30.26
CA HIS A 4 12.04 -23.04 29.85
C HIS A 4 12.87 -21.76 29.69
N ASN A 5 13.97 -21.60 30.44
CA ASN A 5 14.86 -20.44 30.27
C ASN A 5 15.83 -20.62 29.09
N ALA A 6 16.10 -21.85 28.66
CA ALA A 6 16.95 -22.12 27.50
C ALA A 6 16.22 -21.82 26.18
N ALA A 7 14.91 -22.11 26.10
CA ALA A 7 14.09 -21.74 24.95
C ALA A 7 13.98 -20.21 24.77
N ALA A 8 13.82 -19.47 25.87
CA ALA A 8 13.78 -18.00 25.85
C ALA A 8 15.14 -17.35 25.50
N ALA A 9 16.26 -18.02 25.78
CA ALA A 9 17.60 -17.51 25.49
C ALA A 9 18.06 -17.76 24.04
N VAL A 10 17.52 -18.77 23.35
CA VAL A 10 17.78 -19.03 21.92
C VAL A 10 17.05 -18.03 21.02
N GLU A 11 15.99 -17.39 21.52
CA GLU A 11 15.16 -16.43 20.77
C GLU A 11 15.75 -15.03 20.62
N ALA A 12 16.81 -14.68 21.36
CA ALA A 12 17.43 -13.35 21.33
C ALA A 12 18.65 -13.27 20.40
N THR A 13 18.68 -14.06 19.31
CA THR A 13 19.72 -13.89 18.29
C THR A 13 19.45 -12.55 17.59
N PRO A 14 20.37 -11.57 17.63
CA PRO A 14 20.17 -10.29 16.98
C PRO A 14 19.92 -10.55 15.50
N LEU A 15 18.70 -10.22 15.04
CA LEU A 15 18.22 -10.61 13.72
C LEU A 15 19.09 -10.06 12.58
N ARG A 16 19.73 -8.91 12.83
CA ARG A 16 20.58 -8.20 11.88
C ARG A 16 22.03 -8.36 12.30
N THR A 17 22.82 -8.96 11.41
CA THR A 17 24.27 -9.12 11.58
C THR A 17 25.01 -8.12 10.69
N PRO A 18 26.34 -7.91 10.88
CA PRO A 18 27.12 -7.06 9.97
C PRO A 18 27.04 -7.49 8.49
N GLU A 19 26.85 -8.79 8.24
CA GLU A 19 26.71 -9.39 6.91
C GLU A 19 25.30 -9.23 6.34
N GLU A 20 24.28 -9.22 7.20
CA GLU A 20 22.86 -9.08 6.83
C GLU A 20 22.20 -7.91 7.59
N PRO A 21 22.65 -6.68 7.33
CA PRO A 21 22.25 -5.48 8.07
C PRO A 21 20.77 -5.13 7.92
N MET A 22 20.12 -5.62 6.86
CA MET A 22 18.71 -5.41 6.57
C MET A 22 17.95 -6.74 6.55
N ALA A 23 18.32 -7.70 7.39
CA ALA A 23 17.49 -8.88 7.61
C ALA A 23 16.11 -8.48 8.16
N PHE A 24 15.06 -9.19 7.70
CA PHE A 24 13.67 -8.95 8.11
C PHE A 24 13.04 -10.23 8.64
N THR A 25 12.27 -10.12 9.72
CA THR A 25 11.43 -11.22 10.19
C THR A 25 10.16 -11.35 9.36
N ARG A 26 9.52 -12.54 9.43
CA ARG A 26 8.15 -12.73 8.95
C ARG A 26 7.16 -11.78 9.64
N HIS A 27 7.38 -11.48 10.92
CA HIS A 27 6.53 -10.55 11.68
C HIS A 27 6.64 -9.12 11.16
N GLU A 28 7.86 -8.64 10.90
CA GLU A 28 8.13 -7.32 10.31
C GLU A 28 7.53 -7.22 8.90
N LEU A 29 7.65 -8.27 8.08
CA LEU A 29 7.03 -8.31 6.76
C LEU A 29 5.50 -8.16 6.86
N TRP A 30 4.85 -8.88 7.78
CA TRP A 30 3.40 -8.80 7.99
C TRP A 30 2.96 -7.45 8.57
N ARG A 31 3.77 -6.86 9.46
CA ARG A 31 3.58 -5.51 9.99
C ARG A 31 3.72 -4.46 8.88
N GLY A 32 4.67 -4.63 7.96
CA GLY A 32 4.88 -3.79 6.79
C GLY A 32 3.71 -3.85 5.82
N GLY A 33 3.27 -5.06 5.45
CA GLY A 33 2.10 -5.25 4.58
C GLY A 33 0.84 -4.56 5.11
N ARG A 34 0.53 -4.74 6.40
CA ARG A 34 -0.62 -4.06 7.04
C ARG A 34 -0.50 -2.54 6.99
N ARG A 35 0.69 -1.99 7.23
CA ARG A 35 0.91 -0.54 7.16
C ARG A 35 0.74 0.00 5.75
N THR A 36 1.31 -0.67 4.75
CA THR A 36 1.11 -0.33 3.34
C THR A 36 -0.37 -0.35 3.00
N TRP A 37 -1.12 -1.36 3.44
CA TRP A 37 -2.57 -1.41 3.24
C TRP A 37 -3.30 -0.24 3.89
N PHE A 38 -3.01 0.09 5.16
CA PHE A 38 -3.63 1.25 5.81
C PHE A 38 -3.28 2.59 5.14
N VAL A 39 -2.02 2.78 4.73
CA VAL A 39 -1.61 3.98 3.99
C VAL A 39 -2.36 4.07 2.67
N PHE A 40 -2.47 2.96 1.93
CA PHE A 40 -3.25 2.90 0.71
C PHE A 40 -4.72 3.27 0.93
N LEU A 41 -5.37 2.81 2.01
CA LEU A 41 -6.75 3.18 2.31
C LEU A 41 -6.92 4.68 2.59
N ILE A 42 -5.96 5.28 3.29
CA ILE A 42 -5.94 6.73 3.53
C ILE A 42 -5.78 7.48 2.21
N GLU A 43 -4.80 7.09 1.40
CA GLU A 43 -4.54 7.67 0.08
C GLU A 43 -5.74 7.54 -0.85
N LEU A 44 -6.37 6.36 -0.91
CA LEU A 44 -7.58 6.12 -1.70
C LEU A 44 -8.72 7.02 -1.24
N THR A 45 -8.91 7.16 0.08
CA THR A 45 -9.95 8.02 0.66
C THR A 45 -9.71 9.49 0.28
N LEU A 46 -8.46 9.95 0.37
CA LEU A 46 -8.07 11.30 -0.02
C LEU A 46 -8.25 11.51 -1.52
N LEU A 47 -7.81 10.57 -2.36
CA LEU A 47 -7.95 10.64 -3.80
C LEU A 47 -9.41 10.79 -4.23
N LEU A 48 -10.32 10.07 -3.57
CA LEU A 48 -11.74 10.11 -3.90
C LEU A 48 -12.45 11.36 -3.34
N SER A 49 -12.03 11.85 -2.17
CA SER A 49 -12.76 12.92 -1.46
C SER A 49 -12.24 14.33 -1.79
N VAL A 50 -10.93 14.49 -1.97
CA VAL A 50 -10.31 15.80 -2.18
C VAL A 50 -10.82 16.50 -3.44
N PRO A 51 -10.94 15.86 -4.62
CA PRO A 51 -11.49 16.51 -5.81
C PRO A 51 -12.91 17.01 -5.57
N SER A 52 -13.77 16.23 -4.91
CA SER A 52 -15.14 16.64 -4.58
C SER A 52 -15.18 17.86 -3.65
N ILE A 53 -14.30 17.90 -2.64
CA ILE A 53 -14.18 19.03 -1.72
C ILE A 53 -13.66 20.27 -2.46
N VAL A 54 -12.59 20.12 -3.25
CA VAL A 54 -12.00 21.19 -4.05
C VAL A 54 -13.03 21.79 -5.01
N SER A 55 -13.76 20.94 -5.74
CA SER A 55 -14.82 21.39 -6.64
C SER A 55 -15.95 22.09 -5.89
N ALA A 56 -16.36 21.61 -4.72
CA ALA A 56 -17.43 22.23 -3.95
C ALA A 56 -17.06 23.61 -3.37
N VAL A 57 -15.79 23.79 -2.97
CA VAL A 57 -15.32 24.99 -2.26
C VAL A 57 -14.78 26.05 -3.22
N LEU A 58 -13.98 25.65 -4.22
CA LEU A 58 -13.20 26.58 -5.05
C LEU A 58 -13.87 26.92 -6.38
N LEU A 59 -14.82 26.11 -6.87
CA LEU A 59 -15.42 26.36 -8.17
C LEU A 59 -16.70 27.22 -8.09
N PRO A 60 -16.92 28.10 -9.09
CA PRO A 60 -18.16 28.86 -9.24
C PRO A 60 -19.40 27.95 -9.30
N ALA A 61 -20.50 28.40 -8.68
CA ALA A 61 -21.72 27.59 -8.52
C ALA A 61 -22.48 27.33 -9.83
N ASP A 62 -22.22 28.14 -10.86
CA ASP A 62 -22.79 28.06 -12.21
C ASP A 62 -22.11 27.02 -13.11
N GLN A 63 -20.88 26.60 -12.79
CA GLN A 63 -20.12 25.63 -13.59
C GLN A 63 -20.36 24.16 -13.21
N TYR A 64 -21.06 23.88 -12.12
CA TYR A 64 -21.36 22.52 -11.66
C TYR A 64 -22.83 22.37 -11.31
N GLN A 65 -23.47 21.28 -11.76
CA GLN A 65 -24.81 20.87 -11.34
C GLN A 65 -24.86 20.68 -9.81
N SER A 66 -25.19 21.77 -9.11
CA SER A 66 -25.31 21.94 -7.65
C SER A 66 -24.08 21.52 -6.84
N ARG A 67 -23.51 22.45 -6.05
CA ARG A 67 -22.51 22.16 -5.00
C ARG A 67 -22.97 21.03 -4.05
N GLY A 68 -24.28 20.89 -3.88
CA GLY A 68 -24.91 19.81 -3.12
C GLY A 68 -24.65 18.41 -3.69
N SER A 69 -24.56 18.26 -5.03
CA SER A 69 -24.28 16.94 -5.62
C SER A 69 -22.83 16.50 -5.35
N SER A 70 -21.84 17.39 -5.48
CA SER A 70 -20.43 17.05 -5.27
C SER A 70 -20.12 16.63 -3.83
N VAL A 71 -20.66 17.34 -2.83
CA VAL A 71 -20.49 16.96 -1.41
C VAL A 71 -21.32 15.72 -1.07
N GLY A 72 -22.51 15.59 -1.66
CA GLY A 72 -23.38 14.42 -1.49
C GLY A 72 -22.77 13.11 -2.01
N MET A 73 -21.77 13.17 -2.89
CA MET A 73 -21.06 11.99 -3.38
C MET A 73 -19.96 11.48 -2.43
N ILE A 74 -19.51 12.27 -1.45
CA ILE A 74 -18.46 11.84 -0.52
C ILE A 74 -18.86 10.56 0.24
N PRO A 75 -20.07 10.45 0.85
CA PRO A 75 -20.50 9.20 1.47
C PRO A 75 -20.52 8.01 0.50
N VAL A 76 -20.90 8.23 -0.76
CA VAL A 76 -20.92 7.17 -1.79
C VAL A 76 -19.51 6.69 -2.10
N PHE A 77 -18.55 7.61 -2.25
CA PHE A 77 -17.14 7.26 -2.46
C PHE A 77 -16.50 6.58 -1.26
N LEU A 78 -16.80 7.04 -0.05
CA LEU A 78 -16.34 6.40 1.18
C LEU A 78 -16.92 4.99 1.31
N MET A 79 -18.21 4.81 1.01
CA MET A 79 -18.85 3.51 0.99
C MET A 79 -18.19 2.60 -0.05
N TYR A 80 -17.99 3.07 -1.28
CA TYR A 80 -17.33 2.28 -2.32
C TYR A 80 -15.89 1.92 -1.94
N GLY A 81 -15.10 2.89 -1.49
CA GLY A 81 -13.70 2.70 -1.09
C GLY A 81 -13.57 1.74 0.10
N LEU A 82 -14.44 1.84 1.09
CA LEU A 82 -14.36 1.01 2.30
C LEU A 82 -14.92 -0.41 2.07
N PHE A 83 -16.07 -0.54 1.41
CA PHE A 83 -16.74 -1.84 1.26
C PHE A 83 -16.24 -2.65 0.05
N ILE A 84 -15.73 -2.00 -0.99
CA ILE A 84 -15.20 -2.68 -2.19
C ILE A 84 -13.69 -2.50 -2.25
N GLY A 85 -13.20 -1.27 -2.15
CA GLY A 85 -11.76 -0.98 -2.23
C GLY A 85 -10.94 -1.65 -1.13
N ALA A 86 -11.42 -1.67 0.12
CA ALA A 86 -10.66 -2.24 1.23
C ALA A 86 -10.50 -3.77 1.15
N PRO A 87 -11.55 -4.57 0.86
CA PRO A 87 -11.38 -6.01 0.66
C PRO A 87 -10.49 -6.35 -0.55
N VAL A 88 -10.66 -5.65 -1.68
CA VAL A 88 -9.83 -5.90 -2.88
C VAL A 88 -8.36 -5.57 -2.62
N SER A 89 -8.08 -4.42 -2.00
CA SER A 89 -6.70 -4.05 -1.64
C SER A 89 -6.11 -4.93 -0.55
N LEU A 90 -6.93 -5.49 0.34
CA LEU A 90 -6.49 -6.47 1.32
C LEU A 90 -6.03 -7.76 0.62
N LEU A 91 -6.79 -8.26 -0.36
CA LEU A 91 -6.37 -9.41 -1.17
C LEU A 91 -5.08 -9.11 -1.96
N ALA A 92 -4.98 -7.92 -2.55
CA ALA A 92 -3.76 -7.48 -3.22
C ALA A 92 -2.57 -7.43 -2.25
N MET A 93 -2.76 -6.97 -1.01
CA MET A 93 -1.73 -7.01 0.04
C MET A 93 -1.32 -8.45 0.36
N PHE A 94 -2.27 -9.38 0.52
CA PHE A 94 -1.96 -10.80 0.74
C PHE A 94 -1.13 -11.40 -0.41
N ALA A 95 -1.49 -11.09 -1.65
CA ALA A 95 -0.77 -11.57 -2.85
C ALA A 95 0.61 -10.90 -3.03
N GLY A 96 0.73 -9.61 -2.73
CA GLY A 96 1.96 -8.83 -2.88
C GLY A 96 2.96 -9.07 -1.75
N THR A 97 2.52 -9.47 -0.56
CA THR A 97 3.41 -9.67 0.60
C THR A 97 4.48 -10.76 0.37
N PRO A 98 4.17 -11.95 -0.18
CA PRO A 98 5.18 -12.93 -0.55
C PRO A 98 6.24 -12.40 -1.51
N LEU A 99 5.81 -11.62 -2.52
CA LEU A 99 6.69 -10.99 -3.50
C LEU A 99 7.62 -9.98 -2.84
N ALA A 100 7.07 -9.07 -2.03
CA ALA A 100 7.84 -8.12 -1.24
C ALA A 100 8.84 -8.82 -0.30
N GLY A 101 8.45 -9.96 0.29
CA GLY A 101 9.31 -10.78 1.13
C GLY A 101 10.46 -11.44 0.36
N ALA A 102 10.21 -11.90 -0.88
CA ALA A 102 11.27 -12.45 -1.74
C ALA A 102 12.29 -11.37 -2.11
N VAL A 103 11.83 -10.19 -2.50
CA VAL A 103 12.66 -9.02 -2.79
C VAL A 103 13.46 -8.60 -1.56
N GLY A 104 12.81 -8.49 -0.39
CA GLY A 104 13.48 -8.15 0.86
C GLY A 104 14.59 -9.14 1.24
N ARG A 105 14.36 -10.44 1.05
CA ARG A 105 15.40 -11.48 1.28
C ARG A 105 16.58 -11.35 0.33
N ALA A 106 16.34 -11.02 -0.94
CA ALA A 106 17.41 -10.80 -1.91
C ALA A 106 18.28 -9.59 -1.56
N MET A 107 17.71 -8.59 -0.87
CA MET A 107 18.36 -7.32 -0.56
C MET A 107 18.97 -7.23 0.83
N ARG A 108 18.87 -8.28 1.65
CA ARG A 108 19.30 -8.30 3.07
C ARG A 108 20.73 -7.83 3.35
N ARG A 109 21.63 -7.94 2.36
CA ARG A 109 23.05 -7.56 2.45
C ARG A 109 23.31 -6.08 2.11
N ILE A 110 22.34 -5.39 1.52
CA ILE A 110 22.47 -4.01 1.06
C ILE A 110 22.17 -3.07 2.24
N ARG A 111 23.13 -2.22 2.62
CA ARG A 111 22.94 -1.28 3.75
C ARG A 111 22.13 -0.03 3.40
N SER A 112 22.10 0.35 2.12
CA SER A 112 21.44 1.57 1.68
C SER A 112 19.92 1.41 1.64
N LEU A 113 19.21 2.43 2.13
CA LEU A 113 17.75 2.48 2.13
C LEU A 113 17.16 2.73 0.73
N LEU A 114 17.89 3.45 -0.13
CA LEU A 114 17.39 3.85 -1.44
C LEU A 114 17.06 2.66 -2.37
N PRO A 115 17.93 1.64 -2.56
CA PRO A 115 17.58 0.48 -3.37
C PRO A 115 16.32 -0.23 -2.87
N HIS A 116 16.15 -0.33 -1.55
CA HIS A 116 14.97 -0.97 -0.97
C HIS A 116 13.70 -0.16 -1.26
N ALA A 117 13.75 1.17 -1.11
CA ALA A 117 12.62 2.03 -1.48
C ALA A 117 12.25 1.88 -2.96
N LEU A 118 13.24 1.86 -3.87
CA LEU A 118 13.01 1.63 -5.30
C LEU A 118 12.43 0.25 -5.59
N ALA A 119 12.92 -0.79 -4.92
CA ALA A 119 12.41 -2.15 -5.10
C ALA A 119 10.96 -2.28 -4.58
N GLN A 120 10.63 -1.64 -3.47
CA GLN A 120 9.26 -1.60 -2.96
C GLN A 120 8.34 -0.74 -3.84
N ALA A 121 8.84 0.37 -4.39
CA ALA A 121 8.13 1.13 -5.41
C ALA A 121 7.82 0.26 -6.64
N ALA A 122 8.78 -0.52 -7.13
CA ALA A 122 8.58 -1.44 -8.25
C ALA A 122 7.54 -2.54 -7.93
N VAL A 123 7.57 -3.11 -6.73
CA VAL A 123 6.55 -4.08 -6.28
C VAL A 123 5.18 -3.42 -6.21
N GLY A 124 5.07 -2.22 -5.63
CA GLY A 124 3.83 -1.44 -5.60
C GLY A 124 3.29 -1.18 -6.99
N ALA A 125 4.11 -0.64 -7.89
CA ALA A 125 3.76 -0.37 -9.29
C ALA A 125 3.25 -1.63 -10.01
N PHE A 126 3.96 -2.75 -9.85
CA PHE A 126 3.58 -4.04 -10.43
C PHE A 126 2.21 -4.49 -9.91
N MET A 127 1.98 -4.44 -8.60
CA MET A 127 0.71 -4.83 -8.00
C MET A 127 -0.45 -3.91 -8.42
N GLY A 128 -0.22 -2.60 -8.46
CA GLY A 128 -1.21 -1.63 -8.93
C GLY A 128 -1.60 -1.86 -10.39
N ALA A 129 -0.61 -2.06 -11.26
CA ALA A 129 -0.84 -2.39 -12.67
C ALA A 129 -1.60 -3.72 -12.82
N LEU A 130 -1.20 -4.75 -12.09
CA LEU A 130 -1.84 -6.07 -12.14
C LEU A 130 -3.31 -6.01 -11.70
N VAL A 131 -3.60 -5.38 -10.56
CA VAL A 131 -4.98 -5.22 -10.07
C VAL A 131 -5.79 -4.38 -11.05
N GLY A 132 -5.22 -3.31 -11.60
CA GLY A 132 -5.86 -2.50 -12.64
C GLY A 132 -6.22 -3.32 -13.87
N LEU A 133 -5.30 -4.15 -14.37
CA LEU A 133 -5.53 -5.02 -15.53
C LEU A 133 -6.61 -6.07 -15.26
N ILE A 134 -6.61 -6.69 -14.08
CA ILE A 134 -7.65 -7.65 -13.68
C ILE A 134 -9.01 -6.95 -13.64
N PHE A 135 -9.08 -5.77 -13.00
CA PHE A 135 -10.31 -5.00 -12.91
C PHE A 135 -10.83 -4.60 -14.29
N ALA A 136 -9.95 -4.13 -15.17
CA ALA A 136 -10.30 -3.86 -16.56
C ALA A 136 -10.81 -5.13 -17.24
N ALA A 137 -10.08 -6.24 -17.21
CA ALA A 137 -10.50 -7.49 -17.86
C ALA A 137 -11.89 -7.98 -17.40
N VAL A 138 -12.15 -7.94 -16.08
CA VAL A 138 -13.44 -8.32 -15.49
C VAL A 138 -14.57 -7.41 -15.95
N ILE A 139 -14.31 -6.11 -16.07
CA ILE A 139 -15.34 -5.15 -16.52
C ILE A 139 -15.55 -5.20 -18.03
N ASN A 140 -14.48 -5.37 -18.82
CA ASN A 140 -14.53 -5.37 -20.28
C ASN A 140 -15.19 -6.58 -20.89
N GLY A 141 -15.24 -7.71 -20.17
CA GLY A 141 -16.10 -8.83 -20.52
C GLY A 141 -17.59 -8.45 -20.66
N ASN A 142 -18.00 -7.27 -20.15
CA ASN A 142 -19.38 -6.79 -20.14
C ASN A 142 -19.69 -5.68 -21.18
N ALA A 143 -18.85 -5.48 -22.20
CA ALA A 143 -19.09 -4.50 -23.29
C ALA A 143 -19.38 -3.06 -22.79
N MET A 144 -18.48 -2.49 -21.99
CA MET A 144 -18.59 -1.09 -21.57
C MET A 144 -18.33 -0.11 -22.73
N PRO A 145 -18.98 1.07 -22.76
CA PRO A 145 -18.75 2.11 -23.77
C PRO A 145 -17.29 2.61 -23.81
N GLU A 146 -16.82 3.10 -24.97
CA GLU A 146 -15.45 3.65 -25.14
C GLU A 146 -15.07 4.74 -24.11
N GLN A 147 -16.02 5.55 -23.66
CA GLN A 147 -15.79 6.58 -22.62
C GLN A 147 -15.39 6.02 -21.25
N PHE A 148 -15.74 4.76 -20.97
CA PHE A 148 -15.30 4.09 -19.75
C PHE A 148 -13.79 3.87 -19.77
N TRP A 149 -13.22 3.55 -20.94
CA TRP A 149 -11.80 3.27 -21.10
C TRP A 149 -10.91 4.49 -20.95
N SER A 150 -11.34 5.65 -21.47
CA SER A 150 -10.63 6.90 -21.24
C SER A 150 -10.58 7.26 -19.75
N SER A 151 -11.62 6.92 -18.99
CA SER A 151 -11.67 7.16 -17.54
C SER A 151 -10.89 6.09 -16.76
N ALA A 152 -10.92 4.84 -17.22
CA ALA A 152 -10.25 3.71 -16.57
C ALA A 152 -8.72 3.80 -16.66
N SER A 153 -8.18 4.29 -17.78
CA SER A 153 -6.73 4.50 -17.93
C SER A 153 -6.18 5.51 -16.92
N TRP A 154 -6.92 6.60 -16.65
CA TRP A 154 -6.59 7.53 -15.59
C TRP A 154 -6.63 6.87 -14.21
N LEU A 155 -7.67 6.09 -13.91
CA LEU A 155 -7.77 5.36 -12.65
C LEU A 155 -6.63 4.34 -12.46
N MET A 156 -6.17 3.70 -13.54
CA MET A 156 -5.00 2.81 -13.51
C MET A 156 -3.72 3.56 -13.18
N LEU A 157 -3.49 4.71 -13.81
CA LEU A 157 -2.32 5.55 -13.54
C LEU A 157 -2.31 6.05 -12.09
N TRP A 158 -3.45 6.58 -11.61
CA TRP A 158 -3.59 7.02 -10.22
C TRP A 158 -3.43 5.85 -9.24
N GLY A 159 -4.09 4.72 -9.52
CA GLY A 159 -4.00 3.52 -8.69
C GLY A 159 -2.57 3.00 -8.57
N ALA A 160 -1.83 2.94 -9.69
CA ALA A 160 -0.42 2.59 -9.69
C ALA A 160 0.41 3.58 -8.84
N GLY A 161 0.18 4.88 -9.02
CA GLY A 161 0.81 5.94 -8.22
C GLY A 161 0.58 5.76 -6.71
N LEU A 162 -0.67 5.53 -6.29
CA LEU A 162 -1.00 5.27 -4.89
C LEU A 162 -0.28 4.02 -4.36
N THR A 163 -0.31 2.92 -5.09
CA THR A 163 0.37 1.69 -4.64
C THR A 163 1.88 1.85 -4.48
N ILE A 164 2.53 2.68 -5.32
CA ILE A 164 3.95 3.01 -5.18
C ILE A 164 4.19 3.77 -3.87
N VAL A 165 3.43 4.85 -3.64
CA VAL A 165 3.61 5.71 -2.45
C VAL A 165 3.33 4.92 -1.18
N ALA A 166 2.21 4.18 -1.13
CA ALA A 166 1.86 3.34 0.00
C ALA A 166 2.90 2.25 0.29
N ALA A 167 3.46 1.60 -0.74
CA ALA A 167 4.51 0.59 -0.57
C ALA A 167 5.79 1.20 0.02
N VAL A 168 6.23 2.35 -0.50
CA VAL A 168 7.43 3.04 -0.01
C VAL A 168 7.23 3.52 1.43
N ILE A 169 6.12 4.18 1.75
CA ILE A 169 5.85 4.69 3.10
C ILE A 169 5.71 3.54 4.10
N GLY A 170 4.94 2.50 3.76
CA GLY A 170 4.71 1.37 4.65
C GLY A 170 5.98 0.58 4.96
N TRP A 171 6.86 0.40 3.95
CA TRP A 171 8.18 -0.16 4.16
C TRP A 171 9.07 0.75 5.00
N TRP A 172 9.18 2.04 4.64
CA TRP A 172 10.04 3.00 5.32
C TRP A 172 9.71 3.09 6.82
N TRP A 173 8.42 3.18 7.16
CA TRP A 173 7.97 3.19 8.56
C TRP A 173 8.38 1.89 9.27
N THR A 174 8.23 0.75 8.61
CA THR A 174 8.55 -0.55 9.21
C THR A 174 10.02 -0.71 9.49
N VAL A 175 10.89 -0.31 8.57
CA VAL A 175 12.34 -0.30 8.77
C VAL A 175 12.74 0.63 9.91
N HIS A 176 12.21 1.85 9.96
CA HIS A 176 12.58 2.79 11.01
C HIS A 176 12.17 2.30 12.39
N LEU A 177 11.02 1.63 12.52
CA LEU A 177 10.62 1.06 13.79
C LEU A 177 11.45 -0.17 14.17
N ALA A 178 11.75 -1.04 13.21
CA ALA A 178 12.62 -2.19 13.45
C ALA A 178 14.01 -1.76 13.94
N LEU A 179 14.64 -0.79 13.26
CA LEU A 179 15.95 -0.25 13.67
C LEU A 179 15.92 0.46 15.03
N ARG A 180 14.78 1.06 15.40
CA ARG A 180 14.57 1.67 16.73
C ARG A 180 14.33 0.62 17.82
N ASP A 181 13.71 -0.50 17.47
CA ASP A 181 13.50 -1.61 18.40
C ASP A 181 14.84 -2.34 18.64
N ASP A 182 15.67 -2.54 17.60
CA ASP A 182 17.03 -3.09 17.71
C ASP A 182 17.93 -2.23 18.60
N SER A 183 17.90 -0.90 18.44
CA SER A 183 18.74 0.00 19.24
C SER A 183 18.36 0.05 20.72
N ARG A 184 17.16 -0.45 21.06
CA ARG A 184 16.66 -0.60 22.43
C ARG A 184 16.90 -2.01 22.99
N GLY A 185 17.48 -2.92 22.21
CA GLY A 185 17.70 -4.31 22.59
C GLY A 185 16.41 -5.10 22.83
N ARG A 186 15.36 -4.82 22.04
CA ARG A 186 14.06 -5.49 22.11
C ARG A 186 13.82 -6.43 20.94
#